data_AF-A0AB39BUR7-F1
#
_entry.id   AF-A0AB39BUR7-F1
#
_cell.length_a   1.000
_cell.length_b   1.000
_cell.length_c   1.000
_cell.angle_alpha   90.00
_cell.angle_beta   90.00
_cell.angle_gamma   90.00
#
_symmetry.space_group_name_H-M   'P 1'
#
loop_
_entity.id
_entity.type
_entity.pdbx_description
1 polymer ?
#
loop_
_entity_poly.entity_id
_entity_poly.type
_entity_poly.pdbx_seq_one_letter_code
_entity_poly.pdbx_strand_id
1 'polypeptide(L)'
;MNKKMILLMTSTFVIVTGCMQDNSSDLIHDIKQNEQEGTLGAQRFSNNTDQNRVLHRADTELLAYAKEAAFYLEETINHFEVIAPILQQKTLNNDSKTSVLSTIHSIKNNSERFHDLRIPHEFEGFHQIHLSFITELTNLERVIDDMREPIDPRQAENARVHYENIIMAHKLLEREYMSLAEEYGFY
;
A
#
# COMPACT_ATOMS: atom_id res chain seq x y z
N MET A 1 -52.15 -6.90 -26.22
CA MET A 1 -50.68 -6.65 -26.14
C MET A 1 -50.44 -5.65 -25.03
N ASN A 2 -49.80 -6.13 -23.97
CA ASN A 2 -49.97 -5.61 -22.62
C ASN A 2 -48.94 -4.52 -22.28
N LYS A 3 -49.44 -3.36 -21.85
CA LYS A 3 -48.71 -2.15 -21.43
C LYS A 3 -47.82 -2.32 -20.18
N LYS A 4 -47.50 -3.55 -19.77
CA LYS A 4 -46.69 -3.86 -18.58
C LYS A 4 -45.22 -4.14 -18.89
N MET A 5 -44.82 -4.10 -20.17
CA MET A 5 -43.46 -4.45 -20.62
C MET A 5 -42.62 -3.24 -21.06
N ILE A 6 -43.01 -2.02 -20.65
CA ILE A 6 -42.22 -0.79 -20.90
C ILE A 6 -41.66 -0.21 -19.58
N LEU A 7 -42.09 -0.73 -18.43
CA LEU A 7 -41.72 -0.18 -17.11
C LEU A 7 -40.57 -0.92 -16.40
N LEU A 8 -39.85 -1.79 -17.13
CA LEU A 8 -38.79 -2.64 -16.58
C LEU A 8 -37.39 -2.35 -17.17
N MET A 9 -37.23 -1.21 -17.84
CA MET A 9 -35.95 -0.75 -18.43
C MET A 9 -35.47 0.59 -17.86
N THR A 10 -35.91 0.96 -16.65
CA THR A 10 -35.60 2.26 -16.03
C THR A 10 -35.23 2.16 -14.55
N SER A 11 -34.59 1.05 -14.14
CA SER A 11 -34.13 0.88 -12.74
C SER A 11 -32.67 0.42 -12.62
N THR A 12 -31.80 0.81 -13.55
CA THR A 12 -30.37 0.49 -13.49
C THR A 12 -29.50 1.70 -13.84
N PHE A 13 -29.80 2.86 -13.24
CA PHE A 13 -29.01 4.08 -13.42
C PHE A 13 -28.93 4.95 -12.15
N VAL A 14 -28.80 4.35 -10.96
CA VAL A 14 -28.68 5.11 -9.70
C VAL A 14 -27.65 4.49 -8.73
N ILE A 15 -26.44 4.17 -9.22
CA ILE A 15 -25.30 3.87 -8.31
C ILE A 15 -24.00 4.53 -8.83
N VAL A 16 -24.05 5.77 -9.32
CA VAL A 16 -22.83 6.59 -9.57
C VAL A 16 -23.01 8.04 -9.14
N THR A 17 -23.79 8.30 -8.07
CA THR A 17 -23.93 9.67 -7.50
C THR A 17 -23.80 9.65 -5.99
N GLY A 18 -22.71 9.07 -5.49
CA GLY A 18 -22.37 9.08 -4.07
C GLY A 18 -20.87 9.11 -3.88
N CYS A 19 -20.28 10.29 -4.09
CA CYS A 19 -19.01 10.81 -3.52
C CYS A 19 -18.45 11.95 -4.39
N MET A 20 -19.25 13.01 -4.64
CA MET A 20 -18.73 14.32 -5.07
C MET A 20 -19.65 15.43 -4.53
N GLN A 21 -19.62 15.59 -3.22
CA GLN A 21 -20.22 16.66 -2.43
C GLN A 21 -19.51 16.53 -1.07
N ASP A 22 -18.61 17.39 -0.60
CA ASP A 22 -18.42 18.82 -0.75
C ASP A 22 -16.91 19.13 -0.77
N ASN A 23 -16.45 19.95 -1.72
CA ASN A 23 -15.18 20.70 -1.58
C ASN A 23 -15.00 21.73 -2.70
N SER A 24 -15.71 21.61 -3.82
CA SER A 24 -15.62 22.58 -4.93
C SER A 24 -16.35 23.90 -4.63
N SER A 25 -17.39 23.87 -3.80
CA SER A 25 -18.11 25.06 -3.33
C SER A 25 -17.23 25.91 -2.41
N ASP A 26 -16.55 25.28 -1.44
CA ASP A 26 -15.64 25.96 -0.53
C ASP A 26 -14.39 26.47 -1.26
N LEU A 27 -13.85 25.71 -2.23
CA LEU A 27 -12.74 26.18 -3.05
C LEU A 27 -13.11 27.42 -3.88
N ILE A 28 -14.31 27.46 -4.46
CA ILE A 28 -14.77 28.60 -5.26
C ILE A 28 -15.11 29.80 -4.37
N HIS A 29 -15.60 29.58 -3.14
CA HIS A 29 -15.86 30.64 -2.18
C HIS A 29 -14.57 31.23 -1.61
N ASP A 30 -13.55 30.41 -1.33
CA ASP A 30 -12.22 30.84 -0.90
C ASP A 30 -11.44 31.56 -2.00
N ILE A 31 -11.61 31.16 -3.26
CA ILE A 31 -11.03 31.87 -4.41
C ILE A 31 -11.69 33.25 -4.58
N LYS A 32 -13.02 33.33 -4.49
CA LYS A 32 -13.75 34.61 -4.62
C LYS A 32 -13.51 35.55 -3.45
N GLN A 33 -13.39 35.04 -2.23
CA GLN A 33 -13.12 35.84 -1.04
C GLN A 33 -11.68 36.40 -1.06
N ASN A 34 -10.70 35.64 -1.57
CA ASN A 34 -9.35 36.14 -1.78
C ASN A 34 -9.22 37.15 -2.94
N GLU A 35 -10.13 37.11 -3.93
CA GLU A 35 -10.17 38.11 -5.00
C GLU A 35 -10.86 39.43 -4.60
N GLN A 36 -11.82 39.41 -3.66
CA GLN A 36 -12.56 40.62 -3.27
C GLN A 36 -11.91 41.45 -2.15
N GLU A 37 -11.07 40.86 -1.29
CA GLU A 37 -10.36 41.62 -0.24
C GLU A 37 -9.02 42.24 -0.72
N GLY A 38 -8.60 41.95 -1.96
CA GLY A 38 -7.42 42.51 -2.61
C GLY A 38 -7.62 43.96 -3.10
N THR A 39 -7.79 44.90 -2.17
CA THR A 39 -7.65 46.32 -2.51
C THR A 39 -6.21 46.62 -2.93
N LEU A 40 -6.05 46.94 -4.22
CA LEU A 40 -4.83 47.41 -4.91
C LEU A 40 -3.77 46.33 -5.28
N GLY A 41 -3.98 45.69 -6.42
CA GLY A 41 -2.99 45.79 -7.51
C GLY A 41 -1.71 44.96 -7.43
N ALA A 42 -1.75 43.71 -6.99
CA ALA A 42 -0.70 42.75 -7.33
C ALA A 42 -1.30 41.36 -7.58
N GLN A 43 -1.52 41.03 -8.85
CA GLN A 43 -1.52 39.64 -9.28
C GLN A 43 -0.20 39.03 -8.77
N ARG A 44 -0.27 38.15 -7.77
CA ARG A 44 0.88 37.32 -7.40
C ARG A 44 1.11 36.36 -8.56
N PHE A 45 1.92 36.79 -9.53
CA PHE A 45 2.52 35.87 -10.47
C PHE A 45 3.26 34.83 -9.63
N SER A 46 2.88 33.56 -9.78
CA SER A 46 3.56 32.43 -9.18
C SER A 46 5.05 32.57 -9.46
N ASN A 47 5.84 32.85 -8.43
CA ASN A 47 7.27 33.07 -8.57
C ASN A 47 7.91 31.74 -8.96
N ASN A 48 8.67 31.71 -10.06
CA ASN A 48 9.41 30.52 -10.51
C ASN A 48 10.29 29.94 -9.38
N THR A 49 10.72 30.76 -8.41
CA THR A 49 11.46 30.30 -7.23
C THR A 49 10.62 29.39 -6.31
N ASP A 50 9.34 29.67 -6.10
CA ASP A 50 8.47 28.86 -5.25
C ASP A 50 8.09 27.54 -5.94
N GLN A 51 7.84 27.58 -7.25
CA GLN A 51 7.62 26.36 -8.05
C GLN A 51 8.85 25.47 -8.08
N ASN A 52 10.04 26.03 -8.33
CA ASN A 52 11.30 25.27 -8.33
C ASN A 52 11.61 24.68 -6.94
N ARG A 53 11.27 25.39 -5.86
CA ARG A 53 11.43 24.88 -4.50
C ARG A 53 10.49 23.71 -4.19
N VAL A 54 9.26 23.75 -4.72
CA VAL A 54 8.30 22.64 -4.61
C VAL A 54 8.78 21.43 -5.43
N LEU A 55 9.25 21.65 -6.66
CA LEU A 55 9.81 20.60 -7.52
C LEU A 55 11.01 19.91 -6.86
N HIS A 56 12.01 20.67 -6.40
CA HIS A 56 13.17 20.09 -5.72
C HIS A 56 12.83 19.35 -4.42
N ARG A 57 11.80 19.80 -3.68
CA ARG A 57 11.32 19.07 -2.50
C ARG A 57 10.66 17.76 -2.87
N ALA A 58 9.83 17.76 -3.92
CA ALA A 58 9.20 16.54 -4.44
C ALA A 58 10.26 15.52 -4.89
N ASP A 59 11.29 15.97 -5.62
CA ASP A 59 12.42 15.10 -6.03
C ASP A 59 13.16 14.51 -4.82
N THR A 60 13.31 15.30 -3.74
CA THR A 60 13.98 14.85 -2.51
C THR A 60 13.11 13.87 -1.72
N GLU A 61 11.79 14.10 -1.64
CA GLU A 61 10.83 13.22 -1.00
C GLU A 61 10.73 11.88 -1.74
N LEU A 62 10.69 11.90 -3.07
CA LEU A 62 10.68 10.71 -3.93
C LEU A 62 11.93 9.86 -3.69
N LEU A 63 13.12 10.48 -3.72
CA LEU A 63 14.39 9.76 -3.52
C LEU A 63 14.51 9.20 -2.10
N ALA A 64 14.02 9.93 -1.09
CA ALA A 64 14.01 9.46 0.29
C ALA A 64 13.10 8.23 0.44
N TYR A 65 11.88 8.30 -0.10
CA TYR A 65 10.94 7.18 -0.07
C TYR A 65 11.50 5.96 -0.81
N ALA A 66 12.10 6.16 -1.99
CA ALA A 66 12.72 5.09 -2.75
C ALA A 66 13.81 4.35 -1.97
N LYS A 67 14.69 5.08 -1.27
CA LYS A 67 15.74 4.47 -0.43
C LYS A 67 15.16 3.63 0.70
N GLU A 68 14.14 4.14 1.38
CA GLU A 68 13.46 3.41 2.46
C GLU A 68 12.73 2.17 1.91
N ALA A 69 12.10 2.27 0.73
CA ALA A 69 11.46 1.14 0.07
C ALA A 69 12.49 0.05 -0.30
N ALA A 70 13.64 0.43 -0.86
CA ALA A 70 14.71 -0.51 -1.18
C ALA A 70 15.23 -1.24 0.06
N PHE A 71 15.53 -0.48 1.12
CA PHE A 71 15.98 -1.03 2.39
C PHE A 71 14.93 -1.99 2.98
N TYR A 72 13.67 -1.59 2.99
CA TYR A 72 12.57 -2.43 3.46
C TYR A 72 12.46 -3.75 2.66
N LEU A 73 12.60 -3.70 1.34
CA LEU A 73 12.55 -4.91 0.50
C LEU A 73 13.69 -5.88 0.83
N GLU A 74 14.91 -5.36 0.99
CA GLU A 74 16.11 -6.13 1.34
C GLU A 74 15.98 -6.77 2.72
N GLU A 75 15.55 -6.02 3.74
CA GLU A 75 15.34 -6.58 5.08
C GLU A 75 14.26 -7.67 5.06
N THR A 76 13.18 -7.42 4.34
CA THR A 76 12.04 -8.34 4.30
C THR A 76 12.40 -9.66 3.61
N ILE A 77 13.18 -9.66 2.53
CA ILE A 77 13.60 -10.91 1.90
C ILE A 77 14.53 -11.71 2.80
N ASN A 78 15.46 -11.04 3.49
CA ASN A 78 16.36 -11.68 4.46
C ASN A 78 15.56 -12.38 5.58
N HIS A 79 14.49 -11.74 6.06
CA HIS A 79 13.58 -12.37 7.02
C HIS A 79 12.89 -13.61 6.45
N PHE A 80 12.46 -13.60 5.20
CA PHE A 80 11.83 -14.76 4.58
C PHE A 80 12.79 -15.92 4.36
N GLU A 81 14.04 -15.65 4.01
CA GLU A 81 15.08 -16.69 3.88
C GLU A 81 15.27 -17.48 5.19
N VAL A 82 15.15 -16.81 6.34
CA VAL A 82 15.25 -17.46 7.66
C VAL A 82 14.11 -18.45 7.91
N ILE A 83 12.88 -18.11 7.52
CA ILE A 83 11.69 -18.94 7.82
C ILE A 83 11.31 -19.89 6.67
N ALA A 84 11.89 -19.73 5.48
CA ALA A 84 11.62 -20.61 4.34
C ALA A 84 11.86 -22.10 4.65
N PRO A 85 12.97 -22.50 5.31
CA PRO A 85 13.21 -23.91 5.63
C PRO A 85 12.19 -24.48 6.62
N ILE A 86 11.58 -23.63 7.46
CA ILE A 86 10.56 -24.03 8.43
C ILE A 86 9.25 -24.30 7.70
N LEU A 87 8.81 -23.37 6.85
CA LEU A 87 7.51 -23.43 6.16
C LEU A 87 7.47 -24.47 5.03
N GLN A 88 8.64 -24.91 4.54
CA GLN A 88 8.77 -26.03 3.59
C GLN A 88 8.67 -27.41 4.25
N GLN A 89 8.70 -27.51 5.58
CA GLN A 89 8.54 -28.79 6.27
C GLN A 89 7.10 -29.30 6.19
N LYS A 90 6.95 -30.63 6.21
CA LYS A 90 5.62 -31.28 6.24
C LYS A 90 4.92 -31.13 7.59
N THR A 91 5.68 -30.91 8.65
CA THR A 91 5.20 -30.82 10.02
C THR A 91 5.91 -29.67 10.71
N LEU A 92 5.19 -28.92 11.54
CA LEU A 92 5.74 -27.87 12.37
C LEU A 92 5.71 -28.31 13.84
N ASN A 93 6.56 -27.72 14.66
CA ASN A 93 6.51 -27.83 16.12
C ASN A 93 6.38 -26.42 16.74
N ASN A 94 6.30 -26.35 18.06
CA ASN A 94 6.09 -25.08 18.75
C ASN A 94 7.27 -24.09 18.60
N ASP A 95 8.49 -24.60 18.52
CA ASP A 95 9.69 -23.77 18.29
C ASP A 95 9.62 -23.12 16.89
N SER A 96 9.19 -23.90 15.88
CA SER A 96 8.91 -23.42 14.54
C SER A 96 7.83 -22.33 14.53
N LYS A 97 6.73 -22.52 15.27
CA LYS A 97 5.67 -21.49 15.40
C LYS A 97 6.26 -20.19 15.95
N THR A 98 7.01 -20.29 17.05
CA THR A 98 7.59 -19.13 17.73
C THR A 98 8.57 -18.39 16.82
N SER A 99 9.42 -19.11 16.10
CA SER A 99 10.35 -18.53 15.14
C SER A 99 9.62 -17.80 14.00
N VAL A 100 8.57 -18.41 13.43
CA VAL A 100 7.80 -17.79 12.34
C VAL A 100 7.08 -16.53 12.84
N LEU A 101 6.41 -16.59 13.99
CA LEU A 101 5.71 -15.43 14.57
C LEU A 101 6.68 -14.28 14.87
N SER A 102 7.83 -14.57 15.47
CA SER A 102 8.85 -13.56 15.74
C SER A 102 9.34 -12.86 14.46
N THR A 103 9.51 -13.61 13.37
CA THR A 103 9.90 -13.04 12.07
C THR A 103 8.77 -12.18 11.49
N ILE A 104 7.53 -12.65 11.53
CA ILE A 104 6.36 -11.88 11.06
C ILE A 104 6.25 -10.55 11.82
N HIS A 105 6.38 -10.57 13.15
CA HIS A 105 6.37 -9.37 13.97
C HIS A 105 7.50 -8.41 13.61
N SER A 106 8.70 -8.92 13.33
CA SER A 106 9.83 -8.09 12.89
C SER A 106 9.53 -7.37 11.58
N ILE A 107 8.99 -8.09 10.58
CA ILE A 107 8.61 -7.50 9.29
C ILE A 107 7.50 -6.45 9.48
N LYS A 108 6.47 -6.74 10.28
CA LYS A 108 5.36 -5.80 10.53
C LYS A 108 5.85 -4.53 11.25
N ASN A 109 6.73 -4.65 12.24
CA ASN A 109 7.29 -3.50 12.93
C ASN A 109 8.11 -2.60 11.97
N ASN A 110 8.85 -3.21 11.03
CA ASN A 110 9.57 -2.45 10.00
C ASN A 110 8.59 -1.79 9.01
N SER A 111 7.47 -2.45 8.70
CA SER A 111 6.40 -1.91 7.87
C SER A 111 5.72 -0.69 8.50
N GLU A 112 5.54 -0.65 9.82
CA GLU A 112 4.96 0.50 10.51
C GLU A 112 5.83 1.75 10.30
N ARG A 113 7.15 1.61 10.45
CA ARG A 113 8.10 2.69 10.18
C ARG A 113 8.01 3.20 8.74
N PHE A 114 7.75 2.31 7.80
CA PHE A 114 7.59 2.64 6.38
C PHE A 114 6.25 3.35 6.09
N HIS A 115 5.17 2.98 6.80
CA HIS A 115 3.85 3.61 6.67
C HIS A 115 3.79 5.04 7.21
N ASP A 116 4.66 5.41 8.14
CA ASP A 116 4.73 6.78 8.66
C ASP A 116 5.32 7.78 7.64
N LEU A 117 5.89 7.29 6.54
CA LEU A 117 6.42 8.13 5.47
C LEU A 117 5.29 8.66 4.58
N ARG A 118 5.42 9.91 4.14
CA ARG A 118 4.53 10.46 3.11
C ARG A 118 4.77 9.69 1.80
N ILE A 119 3.71 9.08 1.27
CA ILE A 119 3.75 8.32 0.02
C ILE A 119 3.77 9.30 -1.17
N PRO A 120 4.81 9.29 -2.02
CA PRO A 120 4.81 10.01 -3.30
C PRO A 120 3.77 9.43 -4.25
N HIS A 121 3.23 10.26 -5.14
CA HIS A 121 2.19 9.84 -6.10
C HIS A 121 2.66 8.68 -6.99
N GLU A 122 3.93 8.71 -7.37
CA GLU A 122 4.61 7.72 -8.19
C GLU A 122 4.62 6.33 -7.52
N PHE A 123 4.62 6.28 -6.18
CA PHE A 123 4.66 5.05 -5.39
C PHE A 123 3.28 4.54 -4.96
N GLU A 124 2.18 5.12 -5.45
CA GLU A 124 0.83 4.65 -5.11
C GLU A 124 0.64 3.16 -5.48
N GLY A 125 1.12 2.73 -6.66
CA GLY A 125 1.06 1.33 -7.10
C GLY A 125 1.82 0.39 -6.16
N PHE A 126 3.06 0.75 -5.82
CA PHE A 126 3.88 0.03 -4.84
C PHE A 126 3.18 -0.09 -3.50
N HIS A 127 2.58 1.00 -3.01
CA HIS A 127 1.87 1.01 -1.73
C HIS A 127 0.66 0.06 -1.74
N GLN A 128 -0.12 -0.01 -2.83
CA GLN A 128 -1.25 -0.94 -2.92
C GLN A 128 -0.81 -2.41 -2.84
N ILE A 129 0.30 -2.76 -3.49
CA ILE A 129 0.88 -4.10 -3.40
C ILE A 129 1.34 -4.35 -1.95
N HIS A 130 1.91 -3.34 -1.29
CA HIS A 130 2.41 -3.44 0.08
C HIS A 130 1.27 -3.71 1.07
N LEU A 131 0.13 -3.07 0.92
CA LEU A 131 -1.06 -3.36 1.73
C LEU A 131 -1.53 -4.81 1.56
N SER A 132 -1.50 -5.33 0.33
CA SER A 132 -1.83 -6.74 0.06
C SER A 132 -0.83 -7.69 0.71
N PHE A 133 0.45 -7.35 0.65
CA PHE A 133 1.53 -8.07 1.31
C PHE A 133 1.35 -8.13 2.84
N ILE A 134 1.06 -6.99 3.49
CA ILE A 134 0.81 -6.92 4.95
C ILE A 134 -0.47 -7.68 5.34
N THR A 135 -1.49 -7.67 4.49
CA THR A 135 -2.71 -8.45 4.70
C THR A 135 -2.40 -9.94 4.72
N GLU A 136 -1.62 -10.43 3.77
CA GLU A 136 -1.23 -11.84 3.75
C GLU A 136 -0.31 -12.23 4.92
N LEU A 137 0.60 -11.35 5.35
CA LEU A 137 1.38 -11.55 6.59
C LEU A 137 0.48 -11.69 7.82
N THR A 138 -0.55 -10.86 7.93
CA THR A 138 -1.53 -10.91 9.02
C THR A 138 -2.35 -12.21 8.96
N ASN A 139 -2.69 -12.68 7.76
CA ASN A 139 -3.36 -13.97 7.58
C ASN A 139 -2.47 -15.13 8.02
N LEU A 140 -1.18 -15.13 7.63
CA LEU A 140 -0.21 -16.14 8.06
C LEU A 140 -0.05 -16.13 9.58
N GLU A 141 0.10 -14.95 10.18
CA GLU A 141 0.21 -14.78 11.64
C GLU A 141 -0.94 -15.48 12.36
N ARG A 142 -2.18 -15.17 11.94
CA ARG A 142 -3.39 -15.77 12.52
C ARG A 142 -3.40 -17.30 12.36
N VAL A 143 -3.06 -17.79 11.16
CA VAL A 143 -3.03 -19.25 10.89
C VAL A 143 -2.01 -19.95 11.77
N ILE A 144 -0.82 -19.35 11.97
CA ILE A 144 0.21 -19.89 12.86
C ILE A 144 -0.28 -19.85 14.32
N ASP A 145 -0.81 -18.72 14.78
CA ASP A 145 -1.28 -18.57 16.16
C ASP A 145 -2.36 -19.61 16.51
N ASP A 146 -3.32 -19.81 15.62
CA ASP A 146 -4.45 -20.75 15.76
C ASP A 146 -4.05 -22.25 15.74
N MET A 147 -2.80 -22.59 15.39
CA MET A 147 -2.35 -23.99 15.36
C MET A 147 -2.37 -24.61 16.75
N ARG A 148 -2.96 -25.79 16.89
CA ARG A 148 -3.04 -26.54 18.15
C ARG A 148 -2.04 -27.69 18.15
N GLU A 149 -1.59 -28.07 19.33
CA GLU A 149 -0.71 -29.23 19.47
C GLU A 149 -1.51 -30.54 19.66
N PRO A 150 -1.09 -31.64 19.00
CA PRO A 150 -0.06 -31.71 17.96
C PRO A 150 -0.54 -31.06 16.65
N ILE A 151 0.38 -30.39 15.93
CA ILE A 151 0.05 -29.65 14.70
C ILE A 151 -0.34 -30.63 13.59
N ASP A 152 -1.58 -30.52 13.12
CA ASP A 152 -2.06 -31.32 11.98
C ASP A 152 -1.33 -30.88 10.70
N PRO A 153 -0.87 -31.82 9.85
CA PRO A 153 -0.21 -31.47 8.58
C PRO A 153 -1.03 -30.52 7.68
N ARG A 154 -2.36 -30.53 7.77
CA ARG A 154 -3.24 -29.60 7.04
C ARG A 154 -3.13 -28.17 7.55
N GLN A 155 -2.84 -27.97 8.83
CA GLN A 155 -2.56 -26.64 9.37
C GLN A 155 -1.23 -26.11 8.84
N ALA A 156 -0.20 -26.96 8.80
CA ALA A 156 1.09 -26.62 8.21
C ALA A 156 0.97 -26.29 6.71
N GLU A 157 0.15 -27.05 5.97
CA GLU A 157 -0.15 -26.76 4.57
C GLU A 157 -0.83 -25.41 4.39
N ASN A 158 -1.83 -25.09 5.22
CA ASN A 158 -2.53 -23.81 5.17
C ASN A 158 -1.58 -22.63 5.40
N ALA A 159 -0.67 -22.74 6.37
CA ALA A 159 0.36 -21.73 6.58
C ALA A 159 1.29 -21.59 5.37
N ARG A 160 1.66 -22.70 4.72
CA ARG A 160 2.51 -22.66 3.53
C ARG A 160 1.85 -21.89 2.38
N VAL A 161 0.55 -22.08 2.15
CA VAL A 161 -0.19 -21.34 1.12
C VAL A 161 -0.10 -19.82 1.35
N HIS A 162 -0.33 -19.37 2.58
CA HIS A 162 -0.19 -17.94 2.89
C HIS A 162 1.26 -17.45 2.73
N TYR A 163 2.24 -18.25 3.14
CA TYR A 163 3.65 -17.93 2.90
C TYR A 163 3.97 -17.77 1.40
N GLU A 164 3.47 -18.67 0.55
CA GLU A 164 3.66 -18.58 -0.90
C GLU A 164 3.02 -17.32 -1.49
N ASN A 165 1.82 -16.95 -1.01
CA ASN A 165 1.17 -15.69 -1.39
C ASN A 165 1.98 -14.46 -0.97
N ILE A 166 2.57 -14.49 0.23
CA ILE A 166 3.45 -13.42 0.74
C ILE A 166 4.69 -13.28 -0.14
N ILE A 167 5.35 -14.38 -0.50
CA ILE A 167 6.52 -14.36 -1.38
C ILE A 167 6.15 -13.82 -2.78
N MET A 168 4.97 -14.19 -3.29
CA MET A 168 4.48 -13.63 -4.55
C MET A 168 4.24 -12.13 -4.45
N ALA A 169 3.60 -11.65 -3.38
CA ALA A 169 3.37 -10.23 -3.15
C ALA A 169 4.68 -9.45 -2.97
N HIS A 170 5.67 -10.01 -2.28
CA HIS A 170 7.01 -9.41 -2.14
C HIS A 170 7.71 -9.26 -3.51
N LYS A 171 7.69 -10.30 -4.35
CA LYS A 171 8.22 -10.22 -5.72
C LYS A 171 7.50 -9.17 -6.59
N LEU A 172 6.20 -8.96 -6.37
CA LEU A 172 5.45 -7.90 -7.04
C LEU A 172 5.93 -6.51 -6.58
N LEU A 173 6.24 -6.34 -5.29
CA LEU A 173 6.85 -5.11 -4.78
C LEU A 173 8.21 -4.86 -5.40
N GLU A 174 9.08 -5.87 -5.45
CA GLU A 174 10.40 -5.75 -6.07
C GLU A 174 10.28 -5.33 -7.53
N ARG A 175 9.38 -5.95 -8.29
CA ARG A 175 9.16 -5.62 -9.70
C ARG A 175 8.68 -4.18 -9.88
N GLU A 176 7.72 -3.75 -9.06
CA GLU A 176 7.20 -2.38 -9.10
C GLU A 176 8.30 -1.38 -8.74
N TYR A 177 9.07 -1.66 -7.69
CA TYR A 177 10.20 -0.83 -7.29
C TYR A 177 11.22 -0.69 -8.42
N MET A 178 11.60 -1.81 -9.09
CA MET A 178 12.55 -1.77 -10.20
C MET A 178 12.00 -0.98 -11.39
N SER A 179 10.70 -1.09 -11.69
CA SER A 179 10.05 -0.27 -12.72
C SER A 179 10.16 1.22 -12.41
N LEU A 180 9.89 1.62 -11.16
CA LEU A 180 9.99 3.02 -10.73
C LEU A 180 11.46 3.48 -10.71
N ALA A 181 12.39 2.63 -10.27
CA ALA A 181 13.82 2.92 -10.28
C ALA A 181 14.34 3.19 -11.70
N GLU A 182 13.87 2.43 -12.70
CA GLU A 182 14.17 2.66 -14.11
C GLU A 182 13.54 3.94 -14.66
N GLU A 183 12.28 4.21 -14.31
CA GLU A 183 11.54 5.39 -14.80
C GLU A 183 12.11 6.71 -14.27
N TYR A 184 12.47 6.75 -12.98
CA TYR A 184 12.88 7.97 -12.28
C TYR A 184 14.39 8.02 -11.98
N GLY A 185 15.14 6.96 -12.28
CA GLY A 185 16.61 6.93 -12.21
C GLY A 185 17.20 6.91 -10.79
N PHE A 186 16.48 6.35 -9.82
CA PHE A 186 17.01 6.11 -8.47
C PHE A 186 17.56 4.69 -8.35
N TYR A 187 18.89 4.55 -8.50
CA TYR A 187 19.62 3.29 -8.32
C TYR A 187 20.50 3.33 -7.07
#